data_AF-A0A0M1J6S0-F1
#
_entry.id   AF-A0A0M1J6S0-F1
#
_cell.length_a   1.000
_cell.length_b   1.000
_cell.length_c   1.000
_cell.angle_alpha   90.00
_cell.angle_beta   90.00
_cell.angle_gamma   90.00
#
_symmetry.space_group_name_H-M   'P 1'
#
loop_
_entity.id
_entity.type
_entity.pdbx_description
1 polymer ?
#
loop_
_entity_poly.entity_id
_entity_poly.type
_entity_poly.pdbx_seq_one_letter_code
_entity_poly.pdbx_strand_id
1 'polypeptide(L)'
;EAEQKATDQGRKILTTGWQMAIIDKEIIPGGCWDYANEIFNRAGYPNTGRKRKTIFKGAKKGPYAAISLIQPGDFLYYINHSYGDIEHSAIFVDWIDYTNKEALMLSYGGENRRKPARYLSYDLSSVYRIIRAIN
;
A
#
# COMPACT_ATOMS: atom_id res chain seq x y z
N GLU A 1 -2.68 -2.73 -16.73
CA GLU A 1 -4.07 -2.28 -16.48
C GLU A 1 -4.18 -1.34 -15.27
N ALA A 2 -3.58 -1.66 -14.12
CA ALA A 2 -3.54 -0.78 -12.93
C ALA A 2 -3.11 0.67 -13.21
N GLU A 3 -2.07 0.89 -14.01
CA GLU A 3 -1.56 2.23 -14.34
C GLU A 3 -2.55 3.06 -15.18
N GLN A 4 -3.44 2.43 -15.94
CA GLN A 4 -4.47 3.13 -16.71
C GLN A 4 -5.65 3.56 -15.83
N LYS A 5 -5.91 2.83 -14.74
CA LYS A 5 -6.92 3.16 -13.71
C LYS A 5 -6.40 4.17 -12.66
N ALA A 6 -5.08 4.30 -12.55
CA ALA A 6 -4.42 5.16 -11.58
C ALA A 6 -4.45 6.64 -11.99
N THR A 7 -4.54 7.53 -11.00
CA THR A 7 -4.23 8.95 -11.21
C THR A 7 -2.74 9.11 -11.56
N ASP A 8 -2.34 10.29 -12.06
CA ASP A 8 -0.92 10.57 -12.31
C ASP A 8 -0.05 10.38 -11.07
N GLN A 9 -0.58 10.71 -9.90
CA GLN A 9 0.09 10.50 -8.62
C GLN A 9 0.20 9.01 -8.32
N GLY A 10 -0.90 8.25 -8.46
CA GLY A 10 -0.91 6.80 -8.25
C GLY A 10 0.07 6.08 -9.17
N ARG A 11 0.14 6.47 -10.45
CA ARG A 11 1.13 5.94 -11.40
C ARG A 11 2.56 6.13 -10.89
N LYS A 12 2.92 7.34 -10.45
CA LYS A 12 4.27 7.61 -9.91
C LYS A 12 4.58 6.74 -8.69
N ILE A 13 3.62 6.53 -7.79
CA ILE A 13 3.77 5.62 -6.65
C ILE A 13 4.05 4.18 -7.14
N LEU A 14 3.24 3.67 -8.07
CA LEU A 14 3.37 2.32 -8.59
C LEU A 14 4.68 2.09 -9.34
N THR A 15 5.08 3.01 -10.23
CA THR A 15 6.35 2.93 -10.96
C THR A 15 7.54 2.98 -10.01
N THR A 16 7.51 3.86 -9.00
CA THR A 16 8.58 3.93 -7.98
C THR A 16 8.66 2.64 -7.17
N GLY A 17 7.51 2.10 -6.74
CA GLY A 17 7.45 0.84 -6.02
C GLY A 17 7.96 -0.35 -6.83
N TRP A 18 7.62 -0.40 -8.12
CA TRP A 18 8.12 -1.41 -9.06
C TRP A 18 9.64 -1.34 -9.20
N GLN A 19 10.18 -0.14 -9.41
CA GLN A 19 11.62 0.10 -9.51
C GLN A 19 12.35 -0.41 -8.26
N MET A 20 11.90 0.01 -7.08
CA MET A 20 12.50 -0.40 -5.81
C MET A 20 12.41 -1.92 -5.57
N ALA A 21 11.27 -2.56 -5.89
CA ALA A 21 11.03 -3.96 -5.54
C ALA A 21 11.61 -4.96 -6.55
N ILE A 22 11.53 -4.66 -7.85
CA ILE A 22 11.85 -5.60 -8.93
C ILE A 22 13.23 -5.36 -9.51
N ILE A 23 13.55 -4.10 -9.79
CA ILE A 23 14.80 -3.73 -10.46
C ILE A 23 15.92 -3.65 -9.43
N ASP A 24 15.74 -2.79 -8.43
CA ASP A 24 16.78 -2.50 -7.43
C ASP A 24 16.79 -3.54 -6.29
N LYS A 25 15.67 -4.27 -6.13
CA LYS A 25 15.49 -5.31 -5.11
C LYS A 25 15.86 -4.82 -3.71
N GLU A 26 15.44 -3.60 -3.40
CA GLU A 26 15.85 -2.91 -2.20
C GLU A 26 15.30 -3.57 -0.94
N ILE A 27 16.11 -3.49 0.12
CA ILE A 27 15.78 -3.94 1.46
C ILE A 27 15.88 -2.70 2.34
N ILE A 28 14.73 -2.15 2.73
CA ILE A 28 14.66 -0.98 3.61
C ILE A 28 14.65 -1.48 5.06
N PRO A 29 15.56 -1.01 5.93
CA PRO A 29 15.51 -1.30 7.35
C PRO A 29 14.20 -0.80 7.96
N GLY A 30 13.50 -1.65 8.72
CA GLY A 30 12.26 -1.28 9.40
C GLY A 30 11.09 -2.21 9.06
N GLY A 31 9.88 -1.70 9.29
CA GLY A 31 8.63 -2.41 9.06
C GLY A 31 8.07 -2.22 7.66
N CYS A 32 6.92 -2.84 7.42
CA CYS A 32 6.17 -2.70 6.16
C CYS A 32 5.81 -1.23 5.84
N TRP A 33 5.52 -0.45 6.88
CA TRP A 33 5.14 0.95 6.75
C TRP A 33 6.33 1.85 6.37
N ASP A 34 7.55 1.51 6.79
CA ASP A 34 8.77 2.23 6.40
C ASP A 34 9.01 2.10 4.89
N TYR A 35 8.85 0.90 4.34
CA TYR A 35 9.00 0.65 2.91
C TYR A 35 7.96 1.42 2.08
N ALA A 36 6.68 1.37 2.48
CA ALA A 36 5.62 2.12 1.80
C ALA A 36 5.80 3.64 1.92
N ASN A 37 6.31 4.14 3.06
CA ASN A 37 6.70 5.53 3.21
C ASN A 37 7.82 5.92 2.26
N GLU A 38 8.82 5.06 2.10
CA GLU A 38 9.97 5.32 1.25
C GLU A 38 9.58 5.39 -0.22
N ILE A 39 8.67 4.51 -0.69
CA ILE A 39 8.07 4.63 -2.02
C ILE A 39 7.45 6.01 -2.20
N PHE A 40 6.61 6.45 -1.26
CA PHE A 40 5.98 7.76 -1.34
C PHE A 40 6.99 8.92 -1.34
N ASN A 41 8.04 8.83 -0.51
CA ASN A 41 9.08 9.85 -0.45
C ASN A 41 9.79 9.99 -1.80
N ARG A 42 10.25 8.87 -2.38
CA ARG A 42 10.97 8.84 -3.66
C ARG A 42 10.10 9.21 -4.85
N ALA A 43 8.81 8.92 -4.78
CA ALA A 43 7.83 9.36 -5.76
C ALA A 43 7.50 10.87 -5.68
N GLY A 44 8.08 11.60 -4.72
CA GLY A 44 7.90 13.05 -4.57
C GLY A 44 6.75 13.46 -3.66
N TYR A 45 6.20 12.54 -2.86
CA TYR A 45 5.11 12.78 -1.93
C TYR A 45 5.59 12.56 -0.49
N PRO A 46 6.46 13.41 0.08
CA PRO A 46 6.94 13.23 1.45
C PRO A 46 5.82 13.40 2.47
N ASN A 47 6.02 12.87 3.68
CA ASN A 47 5.05 12.97 4.78
C ASN A 47 5.07 14.36 5.45
N THR A 48 4.79 15.43 4.67
CA THR A 48 4.80 16.83 5.13
C THR A 48 3.39 17.42 5.29
N GLY A 49 2.36 16.57 5.27
CA GLY A 49 0.94 16.97 5.40
C GLY A 49 0.33 17.69 4.19
N ARG A 50 1.14 18.14 3.22
CA ARG A 50 0.67 18.83 2.00
C ARG A 50 0.59 17.93 0.77
N LYS A 51 1.37 16.86 0.74
CA LYS A 51 1.50 15.94 -0.42
C LYS A 51 0.80 14.61 -0.23
N ARG A 52 0.23 14.39 0.96
CA ARG A 52 -0.52 13.19 1.30
C ARG A 52 -1.81 13.57 1.99
N LYS A 53 -2.91 12.91 1.63
CA LYS A 53 -4.22 13.06 2.26
C LYS A 53 -4.64 11.73 2.89
N THR A 54 -5.15 11.79 4.11
CA THR A 54 -5.85 10.62 4.69
C THR A 54 -7.27 10.62 4.12
N ILE A 55 -7.61 9.61 3.33
CA ILE A 55 -8.93 9.45 2.71
C ILE A 55 -9.90 8.78 3.68
N PHE A 56 -9.39 7.82 4.47
CA PHE A 56 -10.15 7.13 5.49
C PHE A 56 -9.27 6.83 6.70
N LYS A 57 -9.87 6.92 7.90
CA LYS A 57 -9.24 6.53 9.16
C LYS A 57 -10.30 5.99 10.12
N GLY A 58 -10.28 4.68 10.33
CA GLY A 58 -11.02 3.97 11.36
C GLY A 58 -10.10 3.45 12.47
N ALA A 59 -10.67 2.76 13.45
CA ALA A 59 -9.89 1.99 14.42
C ALA A 59 -9.51 0.62 13.82
N LYS A 60 -8.51 -0.04 14.41
CA LYS A 60 -8.09 -1.40 13.99
C LYS A 60 -9.19 -2.46 14.10
N LYS A 61 -10.20 -2.21 14.95
CA LYS A 61 -11.39 -3.05 15.13
C LYS A 61 -12.59 -2.60 14.29
N GLY A 62 -12.37 -1.65 13.39
CA GLY A 62 -13.41 -1.02 12.58
C GLY A 62 -13.98 0.27 13.20
N PRO A 63 -14.88 0.96 12.48
CA PRO A 63 -15.38 0.61 11.14
C PRO A 63 -14.26 0.60 10.10
N TYR A 64 -14.33 -0.33 9.15
CA TYR A 64 -13.37 -0.46 8.05
C TYR A 64 -13.80 0.40 6.85
N ALA A 65 -12.86 0.70 5.97
CA ALA A 65 -13.09 1.50 4.78
C ALA A 65 -14.03 0.78 3.81
N ALA A 66 -14.89 1.54 3.13
CA ALA A 66 -15.55 1.02 1.94
C ALA A 66 -14.50 0.76 0.85
N ILE A 67 -14.50 -0.44 0.27
CA ILE A 67 -13.51 -0.86 -0.74
C ILE A 67 -13.53 0.03 -1.99
N SER A 68 -14.68 0.66 -2.29
CA SER A 68 -14.83 1.63 -3.38
C SER A 68 -14.03 2.91 -3.19
N LEU A 69 -13.53 3.18 -1.98
CA LEU A 69 -12.64 4.31 -1.70
C LEU A 69 -11.20 4.05 -2.13
N ILE A 70 -10.79 2.79 -2.29
CA ILE A 70 -9.41 2.40 -2.55
C ILE A 70 -9.07 2.62 -4.03
N GLN A 71 -7.90 3.20 -4.29
CA GLN A 71 -7.39 3.49 -5.63
C GLN A 71 -5.95 2.98 -5.81
N PRO A 72 -5.56 2.59 -7.04
CA PRO A 72 -4.17 2.25 -7.37
C PRO A 72 -3.17 3.31 -6.89
N GLY A 73 -2.14 2.86 -6.16
CA GLY A 73 -1.13 3.72 -5.54
C GLY A 73 -1.47 4.23 -4.13
N ASP A 74 -2.63 3.86 -3.58
CA ASP A 74 -2.93 4.16 -2.18
C ASP A 74 -2.01 3.36 -1.24
N PHE A 75 -1.60 4.02 -0.16
CA PHE A 75 -0.95 3.38 0.97
C PHE A 75 -2.00 2.97 1.99
N LEU A 76 -2.16 1.66 2.15
CA LEU A 76 -3.18 1.05 2.98
C LEU A 76 -2.59 0.54 4.30
N TYR A 77 -3.39 0.65 5.36
CA TYR A 77 -3.20 -0.12 6.59
C TYR A 77 -4.42 -1.01 6.80
N TYR A 78 -4.18 -2.29 7.04
CA TYR A 78 -5.21 -3.32 7.13
C TYR A 78 -4.82 -4.43 8.11
N ILE A 79 -5.80 -5.23 8.51
CA ILE A 79 -5.57 -6.44 9.30
C ILE A 79 -5.30 -7.60 8.33
N ASN A 80 -4.16 -8.25 8.48
CA ASN A 80 -3.78 -9.40 7.68
C ASN A 80 -4.33 -10.69 8.30
N HIS A 81 -5.51 -11.11 7.86
CA HIS A 81 -6.18 -12.32 8.32
C HIS A 81 -5.40 -13.61 8.01
N SER A 82 -4.62 -13.61 6.94
CA SER A 82 -3.77 -14.76 6.57
C SER A 82 -2.53 -14.91 7.46
N TYR A 83 -2.26 -13.95 8.35
CA TYR A 83 -1.09 -13.96 9.23
C TYR A 83 -1.47 -13.59 10.66
N GLY A 84 -2.44 -14.31 11.24
CA GLY A 84 -2.77 -14.20 12.67
C GLY A 84 -3.38 -12.86 13.08
N ASP A 85 -4.13 -12.22 12.18
CA ASP A 85 -4.85 -10.96 12.43
C ASP A 85 -3.95 -9.80 12.89
N ILE A 86 -2.72 -9.75 12.39
CA ILE A 86 -1.80 -8.65 12.71
C ILE A 86 -1.98 -7.46 11.77
N GLU A 87 -1.57 -6.28 12.24
CA GLU A 87 -1.47 -5.09 11.40
C GLU A 87 -0.47 -5.30 10.27
N HIS A 88 -0.86 -4.88 9.06
CA HIS A 88 0.04 -4.78 7.94
C HIS A 88 -0.24 -3.53 7.11
N SER A 89 0.77 -3.10 6.36
CA SER A 89 0.65 -1.93 5.51
C SER A 89 1.43 -2.11 4.21
N ALA A 90 0.86 -1.66 3.11
CA ALA A 90 1.37 -1.93 1.77
C ALA A 90 0.79 -0.93 0.76
N ILE A 91 1.32 -0.94 -0.47
CA ILE A 91 0.78 -0.14 -1.58
C ILE A 91 -0.22 -0.98 -2.36
N PHE A 92 -1.43 -0.45 -2.54
CA PHE A 92 -2.46 -1.07 -3.36
C PHE A 92 -2.13 -0.94 -4.84
N VAL A 93 -2.16 -2.05 -5.58
CA VAL A 93 -1.81 -2.09 -7.00
C VAL A 93 -3.08 -2.17 -7.85
N ASP A 94 -3.84 -3.26 -7.73
CA ASP A 94 -5.13 -3.45 -8.40
C ASP A 94 -5.94 -4.52 -7.68
N TRP A 95 -7.23 -4.60 -7.97
CA TRP A 95 -8.07 -5.70 -7.53
C TRP A 95 -7.79 -6.96 -8.35
N ILE A 96 -7.64 -8.09 -7.66
CA ILE A 96 -7.64 -9.42 -8.28
C ILE A 96 -9.09 -9.91 -8.37
N ASP A 97 -9.83 -9.77 -7.26
CA ASP A 97 -11.26 -10.03 -7.17
C ASP A 97 -11.91 -8.96 -6.29
N TYR A 98 -12.60 -8.01 -6.94
CA TYR A 98 -13.28 -6.92 -6.25
C TYR A 98 -14.43 -7.41 -5.34
N THR A 99 -15.13 -8.47 -5.75
CA THR A 99 -16.29 -9.00 -5.02
C THR A 99 -15.84 -9.66 -3.72
N ASN A 100 -14.76 -10.44 -3.79
CA ASN A 100 -14.17 -11.11 -2.63
C ASN A 100 -13.13 -10.24 -1.88
N LYS A 101 -12.94 -8.99 -2.31
CA LYS A 101 -12.00 -8.00 -1.73
C LYS A 101 -10.56 -8.49 -1.73
N GLU A 102 -10.21 -9.30 -2.71
CA GLU A 102 -8.86 -9.78 -2.92
C GLU A 102 -8.09 -8.84 -3.85
N ALA A 103 -6.94 -8.35 -3.40
CA ALA A 103 -6.16 -7.35 -4.12
C ALA A 103 -4.69 -7.72 -4.23
N LEU A 104 -4.10 -7.29 -5.34
CA LEU A 104 -2.66 -7.30 -5.51
C LEU A 104 -2.07 -6.11 -4.75
N MET A 105 -1.17 -6.41 -3.82
CA MET A 105 -0.46 -5.43 -3.01
C MET A 105 1.03 -5.52 -3.27
N LEU A 106 1.70 -4.37 -3.37
CA LEU A 106 3.14 -4.29 -3.25
C LEU A 106 3.50 -4.25 -1.76
N SER A 107 3.93 -5.39 -1.25
CA SER A 107 4.06 -5.68 0.17
C SER A 107 5.50 -5.98 0.55
N TYR A 108 5.96 -5.37 1.64
CA TYR A 108 7.25 -5.65 2.24
C TYR A 108 7.05 -6.28 3.60
N GLY A 109 7.61 -7.47 3.81
CA GLY A 109 7.47 -8.20 5.07
C GLY A 109 8.18 -7.54 6.25
N GLY A 110 9.13 -6.64 6.01
CA GLY A 110 9.88 -5.97 7.08
C GLY A 110 10.82 -6.88 7.88
N GLU A 111 11.41 -6.27 8.91
CA GLU A 111 12.21 -6.92 9.97
C GLU A 111 13.51 -7.56 9.45
N ASN A 112 14.15 -8.45 10.24
CA ASN A 112 15.39 -9.16 9.88
C ASN A 112 15.29 -10.06 8.62
N ARG A 113 14.16 -10.00 7.89
CA ARG A 113 13.97 -10.73 6.64
C ARG A 113 14.77 -10.03 5.55
N ARG A 114 15.89 -10.64 5.15
CA ARG A 114 16.76 -10.20 4.04
C ARG A 114 16.13 -10.45 2.67
N LYS A 115 14.85 -10.11 2.50
CA LYS A 115 14.08 -10.35 1.26
C LYS A 115 13.47 -9.04 0.78
N PRO A 116 13.58 -8.72 -0.53
CA PRO A 116 12.94 -7.54 -1.12
C PRO A 116 11.42 -7.59 -1.00
N ALA A 117 10.78 -6.44 -1.21
CA ALA A 117 9.33 -6.35 -1.35
C ALA A 117 8.83 -7.15 -2.56
N ARG A 118 7.57 -7.57 -2.51
CA ARG A 118 6.96 -8.45 -3.51
C ARG A 118 5.53 -8.06 -3.77
N TYR A 119 5.05 -8.40 -4.95
CA TYR A 119 3.64 -8.38 -5.27
C TYR A 119 2.99 -9.64 -4.71
N LEU A 120 2.01 -9.49 -3.83
CA LEU A 120 1.29 -10.58 -3.17
C LEU A 120 -0.19 -10.25 -3.10
N SER A 121 -1.02 -11.29 -3.11
CA SER A 121 -2.46 -11.16 -2.89
C SER A 121 -2.78 -10.98 -1.41
N TYR A 122 -3.75 -10.12 -1.10
CA TYR A 122 -4.28 -9.93 0.25
C TYR A 122 -5.79 -9.72 0.25
N ASP A 123 -6.44 -10.20 1.31
CA ASP A 123 -7.80 -9.81 1.68
C ASP A 123 -7.81 -8.38 2.28
N LEU A 124 -8.58 -7.49 1.67
CA LEU A 124 -8.74 -6.10 2.07
C LEU A 124 -10.08 -5.82 2.79
N SER A 125 -10.72 -6.85 3.35
CA SER A 125 -11.95 -6.72 4.15
C SER A 125 -11.81 -5.82 5.38
N SER A 126 -10.59 -5.71 5.92
CA SER A 126 -10.30 -5.01 7.17
C SER A 126 -9.31 -3.84 7.02
N VAL A 127 -9.44 -3.07 5.92
CA VAL A 127 -8.69 -1.82 5.73
C VAL A 127 -9.20 -0.75 6.70
N TYR A 128 -8.34 -0.26 7.59
CA TYR A 128 -8.72 0.78 8.56
C TYR A 128 -8.05 2.13 8.28
N ARG A 129 -7.11 2.22 7.33
CA ARG A 129 -6.55 3.51 6.91
C ARG A 129 -6.20 3.52 5.42
N ILE A 130 -6.55 4.61 4.76
CA ILE A 130 -6.19 4.90 3.36
C ILE A 130 -5.44 6.24 3.32
N ILE A 131 -4.22 6.22 2.82
CA ILE A 131 -3.40 7.41 2.57
C ILE A 131 -3.18 7.52 1.05
N ARG A 132 -3.47 8.69 0.50
CA ARG A 132 -3.37 8.97 -0.94
C ARG A 132 -2.42 10.13 -1.22
N ALA A 133 -1.62 9.99 -2.27
CA ALA A 133 -0.80 11.06 -2.80
C ALA A 133 -1.67 12.16 -3.45
N ILE A 134 -1.38 13.43 -3.15
CA ILE A 134 -2.09 14.60 -3.70
C ILE A 134 -1.08 15.64 -4.22
N ASN A 135 -1.53 16.49 -5.15
CA ASN A 135 -0.73 17.61 -5.68
C ASN A 135 -0.65 18.78 -4.72
#